data_AF-A0A7V6UN54-F1
#
_entry.id   AF-A0A7V6UN54-F1
#
_cell.length_a   1.000
_cell.length_b   1.000
_cell.length_c   1.000
_cell.angle_alpha   90.00
_cell.angle_beta   90.00
_cell.angle_gamma   90.00
#
_symmetry.space_group_name_H-M   'P 1'
#
loop_
_entity.id
_entity.type
_entity.pdbx_description
1 polymer ?
#
loop_
_entity_poly.entity_id
_entity_poly.type
_entity_poly.pdbx_seq_one_letter_code
_entity_poly.pdbx_strand_id
1 'polypeptide(L)'
;MFKKILKNEKGLTLIELLAVVVILGIIAAIAVPAIGGIIDNTKKDAHVANAQQMISAAKVAIAGKADLAPVKAKDKTYLNLTYLINNGYIQSDLKDPDDKEKSYITGDTEVAGSTAPTGTDSYVIVIKSDDGKTIGYSVVLTGNVRHISETAEGALDRGKVTE
;
A
#
# COMPACT_ATOMS: atom_id res chain seq x y z
N MET A 1 57.14 -2.06 -42.19
CA MET A 1 56.79 -0.65 -41.93
C MET A 1 55.36 -0.57 -41.42
N PHE A 2 55.16 -0.36 -40.12
CA PHE A 2 53.84 -0.09 -39.54
C PHE A 2 53.74 1.40 -39.21
N LYS A 3 52.90 2.12 -39.94
CA LYS A 3 52.67 3.56 -39.78
C LYS A 3 51.77 3.76 -38.56
N LYS A 4 52.34 4.21 -37.43
CA LYS A 4 51.57 4.58 -36.24
C LYS A 4 50.68 5.79 -36.58
N ILE A 5 49.38 5.55 -36.66
CA ILE A 5 48.37 6.60 -36.69
C ILE A 5 48.26 7.13 -35.26
N LEU A 6 48.87 8.30 -35.00
CA LEU A 6 48.65 9.03 -33.76
C LEU A 6 47.21 9.56 -33.77
N LYS A 7 46.34 8.92 -32.98
CA LYS A 7 44.98 9.39 -32.71
C LYS A 7 45.07 10.71 -31.94
N ASN A 8 44.50 11.78 -32.49
CA ASN A 8 44.31 13.05 -31.80
C ASN A 8 43.25 12.87 -30.70
N GLU A 9 43.70 12.62 -29.47
CA GLU A 9 42.91 12.78 -28.25
C GLU A 9 42.71 14.29 -28.02
N LYS A 10 41.81 14.93 -28.78
CA LYS A 10 41.38 16.30 -28.48
C LYS A 10 40.65 16.24 -27.14
N GLY A 11 41.33 16.68 -26.08
CA GLY A 11 40.78 16.75 -24.73
C GLY A 11 39.55 17.67 -24.71
N LEU A 12 38.49 17.20 -24.08
CA LEU A 12 37.29 17.98 -23.78
C LEU A 12 37.69 19.21 -22.94
N THR A 13 37.18 20.37 -23.28
CA THR A 13 37.51 21.60 -22.56
C THR A 13 36.65 21.72 -21.29
N LEU A 14 37.19 22.35 -20.24
CA LEU A 14 36.44 22.54 -18.98
C LEU A 14 35.14 23.34 -19.20
N ILE A 15 35.10 24.24 -20.18
CA ILE A 15 33.92 25.05 -20.49
C ILE A 15 32.77 24.20 -21.04
N GLU A 16 33.07 23.16 -21.83
CA GLU A 16 32.07 22.23 -22.36
C GLU A 16 31.47 21.37 -21.25
N LEU A 17 32.29 20.89 -20.32
CA LEU A 17 31.80 20.18 -19.13
C LEU A 17 30.96 21.10 -18.24
N LEU A 18 31.37 22.36 -18.08
CA LEU A 18 30.64 23.34 -17.27
C LEU A 18 29.24 23.60 -17.83
N ALA A 19 29.11 23.81 -19.14
CA ALA A 19 27.83 24.05 -19.79
C ALA A 19 26.83 22.88 -19.58
N VAL A 20 27.32 21.64 -19.63
CA VAL A 20 26.48 20.44 -19.41
C VAL A 20 25.98 20.38 -17.97
N VAL A 21 26.84 20.59 -16.98
CA VAL A 21 26.44 20.54 -15.56
C VAL A 21 25.43 21.64 -15.22
N VAL A 22 25.56 22.83 -15.82
CA VAL A 22 24.57 23.93 -15.65
C VAL A 22 23.20 23.51 -16.17
N ILE A 23 23.13 22.94 -17.38
CA ILE A 23 21.86 22.48 -17.96
C ILE A 23 21.25 21.35 -17.10
N LEU A 24 22.05 20.37 -16.67
CA LEU A 24 21.60 19.30 -15.77
C LEU A 24 21.10 19.85 -14.43
N GLY A 25 21.73 20.89 -13.89
CA GLY A 25 21.30 21.55 -12.65
C GLY A 25 19.92 22.18 -12.77
N ILE A 26 19.64 22.88 -13.87
CA ILE A 26 18.32 23.49 -14.13
C ILE A 26 17.23 22.41 -14.26
N ILE A 27 17.51 21.34 -15.02
CA ILE A 27 16.58 20.22 -15.18
C ILE A 27 16.32 19.54 -13.83
N ALA A 28 17.38 19.26 -13.06
CA ALA A 28 17.27 18.62 -11.75
C ALA A 28 16.43 19.44 -10.76
N ALA A 29 16.57 20.78 -10.77
CA ALA A 29 15.83 21.66 -9.88
C ALA A 29 14.30 21.56 -10.05
N ILE A 30 13.80 21.37 -11.28
CA ILE A 30 12.36 21.22 -11.56
C ILE A 30 11.93 19.76 -11.43
N ALA A 31 12.78 18.82 -11.88
CA ALA A 31 12.44 17.40 -11.92
C ALA A 31 12.33 16.77 -10.53
N VAL A 32 13.20 17.12 -9.59
CA VAL A 32 13.24 16.48 -8.25
C VAL A 32 11.93 16.67 -7.48
N PRO A 33 11.37 17.89 -7.33
CA PRO A 33 10.08 18.08 -6.66
C PRO A 33 8.92 17.38 -7.38
N ALA A 34 8.88 17.43 -8.72
CA ALA A 34 7.82 16.83 -9.51
C ALA A 34 7.79 15.30 -9.37
N ILE A 35 8.96 14.64 -9.44
CA ILE A 35 9.09 13.20 -9.24
C ILE A 35 8.70 12.82 -7.80
N GLY A 36 9.06 13.64 -6.81
CA GLY A 36 8.66 13.42 -5.41
C GLY A 36 7.14 13.31 -5.22
N GLY A 37 6.37 14.22 -5.83
CA GLY A 37 4.90 14.17 -5.76
C GLY A 37 4.28 12.97 -6.50
N ILE A 38 4.89 12.52 -7.60
CA ILE A 38 4.45 11.31 -8.32
C ILE A 38 4.71 10.06 -7.47
N ILE A 39 5.88 9.97 -6.84
CA ILE A 39 6.23 8.86 -5.93
C ILE A 39 5.25 8.81 -4.75
N ASP A 40 4.92 9.96 -4.14
CA ASP A 40 3.95 10.02 -3.05
C ASP A 40 2.58 9.48 -3.45
N ASN A 41 2.06 9.94 -4.59
CA ASN A 41 0.79 9.46 -5.13
C ASN A 41 0.82 7.96 -5.44
N THR A 42 1.93 7.47 -5.99
CA THR A 42 2.12 6.03 -6.30
C THR A 42 2.12 5.19 -5.03
N LYS A 43 2.73 5.68 -3.95
CA LYS A 43 2.70 5.02 -2.64
C LYS A 43 1.27 4.98 -2.07
N LYS A 44 0.53 6.09 -2.14
CA LYS A 44 -0.88 6.14 -1.74
C LYS A 44 -1.75 5.18 -2.56
N ASP A 45 -1.54 5.10 -3.87
CA ASP A 45 -2.22 4.11 -4.72
C ASP A 45 -1.93 2.67 -4.28
N ALA A 46 -0.66 2.38 -3.98
CA ALA A 46 -0.28 1.05 -3.51
C ALA A 46 -0.92 0.70 -2.16
N HIS A 47 -1.04 1.67 -1.23
CA HIS A 47 -1.79 1.49 0.02
C HIS A 47 -3.27 1.17 -0.25
N VAL A 48 -3.92 1.91 -1.16
CA VAL A 48 -5.30 1.65 -1.55
C VAL A 48 -5.46 0.26 -2.18
N ALA A 49 -4.54 -0.15 -3.05
CA ALA A 49 -4.55 -1.48 -3.66
C ALA A 49 -4.38 -2.59 -2.62
N ASN A 50 -3.45 -2.43 -1.67
CA ASN A 50 -3.24 -3.37 -0.57
C ASN A 50 -4.48 -3.49 0.33
N ALA A 51 -5.14 -2.37 0.61
CA ALA A 51 -6.41 -2.34 1.35
C ALA A 51 -7.54 -3.09 0.61
N GLN A 52 -7.65 -2.89 -0.71
CA GLN A 52 -8.60 -3.63 -1.56
C GLN A 52 -8.29 -5.13 -1.60
N GLN A 53 -7.00 -5.50 -1.62
CA GLN A 53 -6.56 -6.89 -1.54
C GLN A 53 -6.97 -7.53 -0.21
N MET A 54 -6.80 -6.83 0.91
CA MET A 54 -7.28 -7.30 2.22
C MET A 54 -8.79 -7.50 2.26
N ILE A 55 -9.57 -6.56 1.72
CA ILE A 55 -11.03 -6.71 1.60
C ILE A 55 -11.38 -7.95 0.76
N SER A 56 -10.69 -8.14 -0.37
CA SER A 56 -10.90 -9.29 -1.24
C SER A 56 -10.58 -10.61 -0.53
N ALA A 57 -9.50 -10.65 0.26
CA ALA A 57 -9.15 -11.80 1.10
C ALA A 57 -10.24 -12.09 2.15
N ALA A 58 -10.76 -11.05 2.81
CA ALA A 58 -11.85 -11.21 3.76
C ALA A 58 -13.14 -11.71 3.08
N LYS A 59 -13.48 -11.23 1.87
CA LYS A 59 -14.61 -11.74 1.09
C LYS A 59 -14.50 -13.24 0.83
N VAL A 60 -13.32 -13.70 0.43
CA VAL A 60 -13.05 -15.13 0.22
C VAL A 60 -13.18 -15.90 1.54
N ALA A 61 -12.67 -15.37 2.65
CA ALA A 61 -12.78 -15.99 3.97
C ALA A 61 -14.24 -16.16 4.43
N ILE A 62 -15.06 -15.11 4.28
CA ILE A 62 -16.50 -15.15 4.59
C ILE A 62 -17.26 -16.13 3.68
N ALA A 63 -16.92 -16.15 2.38
CA ALA A 63 -17.54 -17.08 1.44
C ALA A 63 -17.19 -18.55 1.74
N GLY A 64 -15.98 -18.82 2.26
CA GLY A 64 -15.53 -20.15 2.62
C GLY A 64 -15.98 -20.63 4.01
N LYS A 65 -16.21 -19.71 4.96
CA LYS A 65 -16.61 -20.03 6.35
C LYS A 65 -17.84 -19.23 6.76
N ALA A 66 -19.01 -19.87 6.69
CA ALA A 66 -20.30 -19.24 7.02
C ALA A 66 -20.35 -18.67 8.45
N ASP A 67 -19.62 -19.27 9.40
CA ASP A 67 -19.60 -18.86 10.81
C ASP A 67 -18.99 -17.47 11.04
N LEU A 68 -18.21 -16.97 10.07
CA LEU A 68 -17.62 -15.64 10.13
C LEU A 68 -18.58 -14.56 9.61
N ALA A 69 -19.61 -14.94 8.85
CA ALA A 69 -20.55 -13.99 8.32
C ALA A 69 -21.39 -13.38 9.47
N PRO A 70 -21.53 -12.05 9.54
CA PRO A 70 -22.42 -11.44 10.51
C PRO A 70 -23.85 -11.97 10.33
N VAL A 71 -24.50 -12.32 11.43
CA VAL A 71 -25.77 -13.07 11.41
C VAL A 71 -26.95 -12.10 11.35
N LYS A 72 -27.00 -11.13 12.27
CA LYS A 72 -28.08 -10.14 12.40
C LYS A 72 -27.74 -8.85 11.68
N ALA A 73 -28.78 -8.05 11.38
CA ALA A 73 -28.59 -6.70 10.87
C ALA A 73 -27.73 -5.87 11.84
N LYS A 74 -26.81 -5.07 11.29
CA LYS A 74 -25.82 -4.25 12.04
C LYS A 74 -24.74 -5.04 12.78
N ASP A 75 -24.75 -6.37 12.76
CA ASP A 75 -23.64 -7.16 13.31
C ASP A 75 -22.36 -6.86 12.53
N LYS A 76 -21.26 -6.75 13.28
CA LYS A 76 -19.91 -6.59 12.75
C LYS A 76 -19.10 -7.85 13.03
N THR A 77 -18.39 -8.33 12.02
CA THR A 77 -17.30 -9.28 12.17
C THR A 77 -16.00 -8.60 11.79
N TYR A 78 -14.97 -8.80 12.59
CA TYR A 78 -13.64 -8.30 12.37
C TYR A 78 -12.72 -9.45 11.96
N LEU A 79 -11.92 -9.23 10.92
CA LEU A 79 -10.90 -10.16 10.45
C LEU A 79 -9.57 -9.39 10.39
N ASN A 80 -8.64 -9.68 11.31
CA ASN A 80 -7.34 -9.03 11.26
C ASN A 80 -6.40 -9.65 10.23
N LEU A 81 -5.36 -8.92 9.88
CA LEU A 81 -4.41 -9.33 8.85
C LEU A 81 -3.66 -10.61 9.23
N THR A 82 -3.34 -10.83 10.51
CA THR A 82 -2.75 -12.10 10.99
C THR A 82 -3.65 -13.30 10.69
N TYR A 83 -4.96 -13.20 10.94
CA TYR A 83 -5.90 -14.26 10.57
C TYR A 83 -5.91 -14.54 9.07
N LEU A 84 -5.96 -13.48 8.25
CA LEU A 84 -6.01 -13.61 6.79
C LEU A 84 -4.73 -14.25 6.22
N ILE A 85 -3.57 -13.94 6.80
CA ILE A 85 -2.27 -14.52 6.41
C ILE A 85 -2.19 -15.99 6.83
N ASN A 86 -2.45 -16.30 8.11
CA ASN A 86 -2.30 -17.65 8.63
C ASN A 86 -3.28 -18.65 8.01
N ASN A 87 -4.46 -18.18 7.61
CA ASN A 87 -5.44 -19.00 6.89
C ASN A 87 -5.23 -18.99 5.36
N GLY A 88 -4.18 -18.33 4.85
CA GLY A 88 -3.79 -18.36 3.44
C GLY A 88 -4.71 -17.58 2.49
N TYR A 89 -5.52 -16.65 3.00
CA TYR A 89 -6.39 -15.81 2.17
C TYR A 89 -5.64 -14.64 1.53
N ILE A 90 -4.53 -14.22 2.14
CA ILE A 90 -3.63 -13.19 1.61
C ILE A 90 -2.19 -13.63 1.83
N GLN A 91 -1.29 -13.15 0.97
CA GLN A 91 0.12 -13.46 1.07
C GLN A 91 0.75 -12.76 2.28
N SER A 92 1.70 -13.44 2.92
CA SER A 92 2.41 -12.92 4.10
C SER A 92 3.37 -11.78 3.80
N ASP A 93 3.65 -11.50 2.52
CA ASP A 93 4.60 -10.50 2.04
C ASP A 93 3.93 -9.20 1.57
N LEU A 94 2.74 -8.89 2.11
CA LEU A 94 2.06 -7.61 1.88
C LEU A 94 2.91 -6.46 2.47
N LYS A 95 3.78 -5.89 1.62
CA LYS A 95 4.75 -4.86 1.97
C LYS A 95 4.12 -3.49 2.06
N ASP A 96 4.62 -2.69 3.01
CA ASP A 96 4.33 -1.28 3.11
C ASP A 96 5.11 -0.51 2.02
N PRO A 97 4.44 0.21 1.09
CA PRO A 97 5.09 1.03 0.07
C PRO A 97 6.03 2.11 0.63
N ASP A 98 5.87 2.51 1.89
CA ASP A 98 6.70 3.51 2.54
C ASP A 98 8.00 2.97 3.13
N ASP A 99 8.02 1.70 3.50
CA ASP A 99 9.18 1.04 4.09
C ASP A 99 9.36 -0.35 3.48
N LYS A 100 10.38 -0.50 2.64
CA LYS A 100 10.64 -1.75 1.89
C LYS A 100 10.97 -2.95 2.77
N GLU A 101 11.36 -2.73 4.03
CA GLU A 101 11.74 -3.77 4.97
C GLU A 101 10.60 -4.13 5.93
N LYS A 102 9.53 -3.34 5.98
CA LYS A 102 8.40 -3.55 6.89
C LYS A 102 7.11 -3.88 6.15
N SER A 103 6.30 -4.69 6.81
CA SER A 103 4.93 -4.97 6.40
C SER A 103 3.97 -4.10 7.22
N TYR A 104 2.70 -4.14 6.87
CA TYR A 104 1.63 -3.56 7.69
C TYR A 104 1.56 -4.22 9.07
N ILE A 105 1.02 -3.50 10.05
CA ILE A 105 0.83 -4.02 11.41
C ILE A 105 -0.26 -5.09 11.35
N THR A 106 0.09 -6.36 11.60
CA THR A 106 -0.83 -7.49 11.43
C THR A 106 -1.64 -7.83 12.67
N GLY A 107 -1.06 -7.57 13.85
CA GLY A 107 -1.56 -7.97 15.17
C GLY A 107 -0.93 -9.26 15.69
N ASP A 108 -0.69 -9.35 16.99
CA ASP A 108 0.01 -10.50 17.60
C ASP A 108 -0.85 -11.76 17.72
N THR A 109 -2.18 -11.60 17.68
CA THR A 109 -3.14 -12.71 17.83
C THR A 109 -4.13 -12.73 16.67
N GLU A 110 -4.60 -13.90 16.27
CA GLU A 110 -5.65 -14.00 15.26
C GLU A 110 -6.99 -13.49 15.82
N VAL A 111 -7.63 -12.60 15.06
CA VAL A 111 -8.96 -12.08 15.36
C VAL A 111 -9.86 -12.34 14.16
N ALA A 112 -10.88 -13.18 14.39
CA ALA A 112 -11.93 -13.50 13.43
C ALA A 112 -13.26 -13.68 14.17
N GLY A 113 -13.99 -12.59 14.39
CA GLY A 113 -15.21 -12.62 15.20
C GLY A 113 -15.77 -11.24 15.52
N SER A 114 -16.66 -11.16 16.50
CA SER A 114 -17.38 -9.91 16.82
C SER A 114 -16.60 -8.91 17.68
N THR A 115 -15.41 -9.28 18.15
CA THR A 115 -14.53 -8.41 18.95
C THR A 115 -13.55 -7.69 18.03
N ALA A 116 -13.51 -6.37 18.11
CA ALA A 116 -12.54 -5.58 17.37
C ALA A 116 -11.11 -5.89 17.87
N PRO A 117 -10.11 -5.95 16.97
CA PRO A 117 -8.71 -6.00 17.36
C PRO A 117 -8.35 -4.80 18.24
N THR A 118 -7.53 -5.03 19.25
CA THR A 118 -7.05 -3.98 20.16
C THR A 118 -5.75 -3.38 19.63
N GLY A 119 -5.58 -2.06 19.72
CA GLY A 119 -4.33 -1.41 19.32
C GLY A 119 -4.35 -0.91 17.87
N THR A 120 -3.24 -1.09 17.17
CA THR A 120 -2.98 -0.50 15.83
C THR A 120 -3.01 -1.53 14.70
N ASP A 121 -3.65 -2.68 14.94
CA ASP A 121 -3.70 -3.78 13.97
C ASP A 121 -4.46 -3.39 12.70
N SER A 122 -4.03 -3.98 11.57
CA SER A 122 -4.77 -3.90 10.32
C SER A 122 -5.86 -4.96 10.28
N TYR A 123 -7.07 -4.58 9.92
CA TYR A 123 -8.21 -5.49 9.89
C TYR A 123 -9.30 -5.04 8.92
N VAL A 124 -10.15 -5.99 8.54
CA VAL A 124 -11.34 -5.78 7.74
C VAL A 124 -12.56 -5.94 8.65
N ILE A 125 -13.53 -5.05 8.47
CA ILE A 125 -14.82 -5.07 9.13
C ILE A 125 -15.85 -5.52 8.10
N VAL A 126 -16.56 -6.59 8.43
CA VAL A 126 -17.66 -7.15 7.64
C VAL A 126 -18.94 -6.77 8.37
N ILE A 127 -19.81 -6.02 7.70
CA ILE A 127 -21.02 -5.45 8.31
C ILE A 127 -22.23 -5.96 7.55
N LYS A 128 -23.22 -6.51 8.26
CA LYS A 128 -24.51 -6.82 7.65
C LYS A 128 -25.37 -5.57 7.62
N SER A 129 -25.89 -5.24 6.45
CA SER A 129 -26.75 -4.08 6.24
C SER A 129 -28.04 -4.17 7.07
N ASP A 130 -28.69 -3.03 7.26
CA ASP A 130 -29.93 -2.87 8.03
C ASP A 130 -31.07 -3.73 7.48
N ASP A 131 -31.05 -4.02 6.17
CA ASP A 131 -32.00 -4.90 5.50
C ASP A 131 -31.78 -6.39 5.76
N GLY A 132 -30.66 -6.76 6.40
CA GLY A 132 -30.25 -8.12 6.68
C GLY A 132 -29.85 -8.94 5.45
N LYS A 133 -29.78 -8.32 4.25
CA LYS A 133 -29.58 -9.01 2.97
C LYS A 133 -28.21 -8.77 2.37
N THR A 134 -27.64 -7.59 2.58
CA THR A 134 -26.36 -7.21 1.97
C THR A 134 -25.23 -7.20 2.99
N ILE A 135 -24.01 -7.51 2.54
CA ILE A 135 -22.78 -7.47 3.33
C ILE A 135 -21.89 -6.35 2.79
N GLY A 136 -21.58 -5.38 3.65
CA GLY A 136 -20.60 -4.34 3.40
C GLY A 136 -19.23 -4.69 3.98
N TYR A 137 -18.19 -4.13 3.37
CA TYR A 137 -16.80 -4.32 3.78
C TYR A 137 -16.15 -2.95 4.01
N SER A 138 -15.48 -2.80 5.15
CA SER A 138 -14.61 -1.67 5.46
C SER A 138 -13.25 -2.17 5.88
N VAL A 139 -12.20 -1.38 5.71
CA VAL A 139 -10.83 -1.74 6.07
C VAL A 139 -10.20 -0.68 6.94
N VAL A 140 -9.40 -1.15 7.90
CA VAL A 140 -8.42 -0.38 8.65
C VAL A 140 -7.06 -0.96 8.27
N LEU A 141 -6.20 -0.14 7.70
CA LEU A 141 -4.86 -0.54 7.28
C LEU A 141 -3.84 0.36 7.98
N THR A 142 -2.96 -0.22 8.78
CA THR A 142 -1.98 0.54 9.54
C THR A 142 -0.59 0.18 9.06
N GLY A 143 0.04 1.11 8.34
CA GLY A 143 1.45 1.05 7.99
C GLY A 143 2.31 1.79 9.02
N ASN A 144 3.59 1.95 8.69
CA ASN A 144 4.56 2.59 9.59
C ASN A 144 4.58 4.11 9.47
N VAL A 145 4.34 4.60 8.25
CA VAL A 145 4.28 6.03 7.94
C VAL A 145 2.85 6.46 7.64
N ARG A 146 2.09 5.61 6.94
CA ARG A 146 0.74 5.91 6.51
C ARG A 146 -0.25 4.89 6.97
N HIS A 147 -1.48 5.33 7.13
CA HIS A 147 -2.60 4.50 7.53
C HIS A 147 -3.86 4.88 6.77
N ILE A 148 -4.80 3.94 6.72
CA ILE A 148 -6.16 4.12 6.26
C ILE A 148 -7.05 3.79 7.46
N SER A 149 -7.73 4.79 8.00
CA SER A 149 -8.77 4.59 9.02
C SER A 149 -9.99 3.86 8.42
N GLU A 150 -10.94 3.45 9.27
CA GLU A 150 -12.13 2.69 8.85
C GLU A 150 -12.78 3.32 7.61
N THR A 151 -12.57 2.67 6.46
CA THR A 151 -13.02 3.16 5.16
C THR A 151 -13.75 2.04 4.43
N ALA A 152 -14.96 2.33 3.99
CA ALA A 152 -15.76 1.39 3.20
C ALA A 152 -15.12 1.14 1.83
N GLU A 153 -15.26 -0.07 1.30
CA GLU A 153 -14.66 -0.50 0.03
C GLU A 153 -14.91 0.49 -1.12
N GLY A 154 -16.15 0.94 -1.29
CA GLY A 154 -16.53 1.88 -2.36
C GLY A 154 -16.04 3.31 -2.16
N ALA A 155 -15.49 3.64 -1.00
CA ALA A 155 -14.97 4.96 -0.65
C ALA A 155 -13.43 4.98 -0.53
N LEU A 156 -12.75 3.88 -0.90
CA LEU A 156 -11.29 3.80 -0.89
C LEU A 156 -10.71 4.65 -2.03
N ASP A 157 -9.94 5.66 -1.64
CA ASP A 157 -9.20 6.53 -2.55
C ASP A 157 -7.91 7.05 -1.89
N ARG A 158 -7.06 7.73 -2.66
CA ARG A 158 -5.79 8.30 -2.17
C ARG A 158 -5.97 9.28 -1.02
N GLY A 159 -7.10 9.98 -0.94
CA GLY A 159 -7.42 10.94 0.11
C GLY A 159 -7.73 10.27 1.45
N LYS A 160 -7.96 8.95 1.47
CA LYS A 160 -8.11 8.16 2.69
C LYS A 160 -6.79 7.66 3.27
N VAL A 161 -5.70 7.84 2.54
CA VAL A 161 -4.35 7.50 3.01
C VAL A 161 -3.76 8.71 3.72
N THR A 162 -3.67 8.62 5.03
CA THR A 162 -3.16 9.67 5.92
C THR A 162 -1.79 9.30 6.49
N GLU A 163 -0.99 10.30 6.86
CA GLU A 163 0.27 10.13 7.58
C GLU A 163 0.01 10.15 9.09
#